data_AF-A0A482IMK2-F1
#
_entry.id   AF-A0A482IMK2-F1
#
_cell.length_a   1.000
_cell.length_b   1.000
_cell.length_c   1.000
_cell.angle_alpha   90.00
_cell.angle_beta   90.00
_cell.angle_gamma   90.00
#
_symmetry.space_group_name_H-M   'P 1'
#
loop_
_entity.id
_entity.type
_entity.pdbx_description
1 polymer ?
#
loop_
_entity_poly.entity_id
_entity_poly.type
_entity_poly.pdbx_seq_one_letter_code
_entity_poly.pdbx_strand_id
1 'polypeptide(L)'
;MFKAVIEAGQTALRSALLINGGAAAALLAFLGNLLTKTPSANSGTLVSGVGFALLIFVCSLGSAGVASGFRYLSQFCYAHQNGDCANSWIAAGHVMNFTSVALGVASFGGFFWGGYMAYRSLIAM
;
A
#
# COMPACT_ATOMS: atom_id res chain seq x y z
N MET A 1 23.28 -4.54 -13.00
CA MET A 1 22.92 -4.22 -11.61
C MET A 1 21.66 -3.35 -11.52
N PHE A 2 21.62 -2.16 -12.14
CA PHE A 2 20.47 -1.23 -12.03
C PHE A 2 19.12 -1.83 -12.49
N LYS A 3 19.09 -2.56 -13.61
CA LYS A 3 17.88 -3.24 -14.12
C LYS A 3 17.32 -4.28 -13.14
N ALA A 4 18.19 -5.07 -12.51
CA ALA A 4 17.77 -6.08 -11.53
C ALA A 4 17.15 -5.43 -10.28
N VAL A 5 17.71 -4.33 -9.79
CA VAL A 5 17.15 -3.55 -8.67
C VAL A 5 15.79 -2.96 -9.05
N ILE A 6 15.69 -2.43 -10.27
CA ILE A 6 14.44 -1.93 -10.85
C ILE A 6 13.40 -3.05 -10.85
N GLU A 7 13.69 -4.21 -11.44
CA GLU A 7 12.76 -5.35 -11.50
C GLU A 7 12.36 -5.86 -10.10
N ALA A 8 13.31 -5.96 -9.17
CA ALA A 8 13.04 -6.35 -7.78
C ALA A 8 12.07 -5.39 -7.09
N GLY A 9 12.26 -4.07 -7.24
CA GLY A 9 11.33 -3.07 -6.71
C GLY A 9 9.93 -3.14 -7.33
N GLN A 10 9.84 -3.48 -8.62
CA GLN A 10 8.57 -3.71 -9.31
C GLN A 10 7.82 -4.93 -8.76
N THR A 11 8.54 -6.02 -8.53
CA THR A 11 7.99 -7.23 -7.92
C THR A 11 7.52 -6.93 -6.50
N ALA A 12 8.32 -6.21 -5.70
CA ALA A 12 7.94 -5.81 -4.34
C ALA A 12 6.65 -4.97 -4.31
N LEU A 13 6.51 -3.97 -5.18
CA LEU A 13 5.29 -3.16 -5.26
C LEU A 13 4.07 -3.97 -5.72
N ARG A 14 4.24 -4.90 -6.68
CA ARG A 14 3.15 -5.82 -7.08
C ARG A 14 2.73 -6.72 -5.92
N SER A 15 3.68 -7.25 -5.17
CA SER A 15 3.39 -8.01 -3.96
C SER A 15 2.64 -7.16 -2.93
N ALA A 16 3.07 -5.92 -2.69
CA ALA A 16 2.39 -5.00 -1.77
C ALA A 16 0.94 -4.71 -2.20
N LEU A 17 0.70 -4.50 -3.51
CA LEU A 17 -0.65 -4.33 -4.05
C LEU A 17 -1.51 -5.58 -3.83
N LEU A 18 -0.97 -6.76 -4.12
CA LEU A 18 -1.68 -8.03 -3.98
C LEU A 18 -2.04 -8.35 -2.53
N ILE A 19 -1.10 -8.22 -1.59
CA ILE A 19 -1.35 -8.56 -0.17
C ILE A 19 -2.30 -7.56 0.49
N ASN A 20 -2.14 -6.26 0.24
CA ASN A 20 -3.03 -5.25 0.82
C ASN A 20 -4.43 -5.32 0.19
N GLY A 21 -4.51 -5.50 -1.13
CA GLY A 21 -5.79 -5.65 -1.83
C GLY A 21 -6.53 -6.92 -1.42
N GLY A 22 -5.82 -8.05 -1.32
CA GLY A 22 -6.37 -9.31 -0.83
C GLY A 22 -6.89 -9.22 0.60
N ALA A 23 -6.12 -8.60 1.50
CA ALA A 23 -6.53 -8.38 2.88
C ALA A 23 -7.74 -7.45 2.99
N ALA A 24 -7.76 -6.34 2.24
CA ALA A 24 -8.89 -5.42 2.20
C ALA A 24 -10.17 -6.10 1.69
N ALA A 25 -10.08 -6.87 0.60
CA ALA A 25 -11.21 -7.61 0.06
C ALA A 25 -11.74 -8.67 1.05
N ALA A 26 -10.84 -9.40 1.71
CA ALA A 26 -11.20 -10.40 2.72
C ALA A 26 -11.92 -9.78 3.93
N LEU A 27 -11.39 -8.67 4.46
CA LEU A 27 -12.02 -7.96 5.58
C LEU A 27 -13.36 -7.33 5.19
N LEU A 28 -13.48 -6.76 3.98
CA LEU A 28 -14.73 -6.18 3.50
C LEU A 28 -15.82 -7.26 3.35
N ALA A 29 -15.46 -8.42 2.80
CA ALA A 29 -16.37 -9.57 2.69
C ALA A 29 -16.80 -10.10 4.07
N PHE A 30 -15.84 -10.26 5.00
CA PHE A 30 -16.10 -10.67 6.37
C PHE A 30 -17.03 -9.68 7.10
N LEU A 31 -16.74 -8.39 6.99
CA LEU A 31 -17.51 -7.31 7.61
C LEU A 31 -18.94 -7.27 7.07
N GLY A 32 -19.13 -7.40 5.75
CA GLY A 32 -20.46 -7.45 5.14
C GLY A 32 -21.30 -8.64 5.62
N ASN A 33 -20.68 -9.81 5.77
CA ASN A 33 -21.34 -11.00 6.32
C ASN A 33 -21.67 -10.86 7.82
N LEU A 34 -20.83 -10.14 8.59
CA LEU A 34 -21.09 -9.85 10.01
C LEU A 34 -22.29 -8.92 10.21
N LEU A 35 -22.34 -7.83 9.43
CA LEU A 35 -23.40 -6.83 9.51
C LEU A 35 -24.78 -7.40 9.17
N THR A 36 -24.84 -8.44 8.34
CA THR A 36 -26.11 -9.09 7.95
C THR A 36 -26.57 -10.16 8.93
N LYS A 37 -25.68 -10.75 9.72
CA LYS A 37 -25.99 -11.91 10.59
C LYS A 37 -26.09 -11.60 12.08
N THR A 38 -25.55 -10.49 12.57
CA THR A 38 -25.42 -10.29 14.03
C THR A 38 -25.78 -8.86 14.46
N PRO A 39 -27.08 -8.56 14.72
CA PRO A 39 -27.53 -7.26 15.22
C PRO A 39 -27.31 -7.08 16.74
N SER A 40 -26.32 -7.75 17.34
CA SER A 40 -26.08 -7.72 18.79
C SER A 40 -25.30 -6.46 19.23
N ALA A 41 -25.58 -5.96 20.43
CA ALA A 41 -25.01 -4.76 21.03
C ALA A 41 -23.46 -4.80 21.21
N ASN A 42 -22.85 -5.99 21.20
CA ASN A 42 -21.39 -6.17 21.30
C ASN A 42 -20.68 -6.15 19.92
N SER A 43 -21.43 -6.12 18.81
CA SER A 43 -20.85 -6.08 17.46
C SER A 43 -20.17 -4.75 17.13
N GLY A 44 -20.49 -3.66 17.86
CA GLY A 44 -20.00 -2.31 17.56
C GLY A 44 -18.47 -2.16 17.67
N THR A 45 -17.86 -2.75 18.70
CA THR A 45 -16.41 -2.70 18.92
C THR A 45 -15.64 -3.51 17.89
N LEU A 46 -16.13 -4.70 17.52
CA LEU A 46 -15.52 -5.51 16.47
C LEU A 46 -15.66 -4.83 15.10
N VAL A 47 -16.85 -4.35 14.74
CA VAL A 47 -17.11 -3.66 13.46
C VAL A 47 -16.22 -2.42 13.32
N SER A 48 -16.06 -1.64 14.40
CA SER A 48 -15.18 -0.48 14.42
C SER A 48 -13.71 -0.87 14.24
N GLY A 49 -13.24 -1.90 14.96
CA GLY A 49 -11.84 -2.34 14.90
C GLY A 49 -11.45 -2.97 13.56
N VAL A 50 -12.31 -3.85 13.01
CA VAL A 50 -12.13 -4.44 11.68
C VAL A 50 -12.27 -3.37 10.58
N GLY A 51 -13.18 -2.42 10.73
CA GLY A 51 -13.32 -1.28 9.84
C GLY A 51 -12.07 -0.39 9.80
N PHE A 52 -11.44 -0.15 10.96
CA PHE A 52 -10.18 0.58 11.03
C PHE A 52 -9.03 -0.19 10.38
N ALA A 53 -8.95 -1.52 10.59
CA ALA A 53 -7.98 -2.37 9.90
C ALA A 53 -8.16 -2.35 8.38
N LEU A 54 -9.42 -2.38 7.90
CA LEU A 54 -9.75 -2.24 6.47
C LEU A 54 -9.26 -0.89 5.92
N LEU A 55 -9.50 0.22 6.64
CA LEU A 55 -9.03 1.54 6.23
C LEU A 55 -7.50 1.56 6.08
N ILE A 56 -6.78 0.97 7.04
CA ILE A 56 -5.32 0.85 6.97
C ILE A 56 -4.89 0.07 5.71
N PHE A 57 -5.52 -1.07 5.40
CA PHE A 57 -5.19 -1.83 4.19
C PHE A 57 -5.47 -1.04 2.90
N VAL A 58 -6.57 -0.27 2.84
CA VAL A 58 -6.88 0.58 1.69
C VAL A 58 -5.86 1.72 1.54
N CYS A 59 -5.47 2.38 2.63
CA CYS A 59 -4.42 3.40 2.61
C CYS A 59 -3.06 2.81 2.19
N SER A 60 -2.75 1.61 2.68
CA SER A 60 -1.51 0.87 2.34
C SER A 60 -1.49 0.46 0.88
N LEU A 61 -2.61 -0.02 0.35
CA LEU A 61 -2.81 -0.34 -1.06
C LEU A 61 -2.63 0.90 -1.94
N GLY A 62 -3.28 2.01 -1.56
CA GLY A 62 -3.15 3.29 -2.25
C GLY A 62 -1.71 3.79 -2.27
N SER A 63 -0.99 3.66 -1.16
CA SER A 63 0.42 4.03 -1.05
C SER A 63 1.30 3.23 -2.03
N ALA A 64 1.12 1.90 -2.15
CA ALA A 64 1.83 1.09 -3.13
C ALA A 64 1.46 1.43 -4.59
N GLY A 65 0.19 1.80 -4.84
CA GLY A 65 -0.25 2.27 -6.16
C GLY A 65 0.43 3.58 -6.55
N VAL A 66 0.45 4.56 -5.66
CA VAL A 66 1.12 5.85 -5.87
C VAL A 66 2.64 5.67 -6.00
N ALA A 67 3.24 4.79 -5.21
CA ALA A 67 4.66 4.42 -5.34
C ALA A 67 4.98 3.89 -6.74
N SER A 68 4.11 3.05 -7.30
CA SER A 68 4.27 2.52 -8.66
C SER A 68 4.21 3.62 -9.72
N GLY A 69 3.34 4.62 -9.54
CA GLY A 69 3.25 5.81 -10.39
C GLY A 69 4.50 6.68 -10.33
N PHE A 70 4.97 7.04 -9.13
CA PHE A 70 6.21 7.82 -8.97
C PHE A 70 7.43 7.13 -9.53
N ARG A 71 7.48 5.80 -9.41
CA ARG A 71 8.54 5.01 -10.02
C ARG A 71 8.53 5.11 -11.54
N TYR A 72 7.35 4.98 -12.17
CA TYR A 72 7.23 5.16 -13.62
C TYR A 72 7.72 6.55 -14.03
N LEU A 73 7.31 7.59 -13.30
CA LEU A 73 7.70 8.96 -13.57
C LEU A 73 9.22 9.18 -13.38
N SER A 74 9.82 8.56 -12.37
CA SER A 74 11.27 8.54 -12.16
C SER A 74 12.02 7.93 -13.34
N GLN A 75 11.55 6.78 -13.86
CA GLN A 75 12.16 6.14 -15.03
C GLN A 75 12.00 7.01 -16.29
N PHE A 76 10.86 7.68 -16.44
CA PHE A 76 10.63 8.63 -17.53
C PHE A 76 11.64 9.80 -17.49
N CYS A 77 11.91 10.36 -16.30
CA CYS A 77 12.91 11.41 -16.11
C CYS A 77 14.33 10.93 -16.46
N TYR A 78 14.71 9.73 -16.01
CA TYR A 78 16.03 9.17 -16.34
C TYR A 78 16.20 8.87 -17.83
N ALA A 79 15.11 8.52 -18.54
CA ALA A 79 15.15 8.31 -19.98
C ALA A 79 15.41 9.60 -20.78
N HIS A 80 15.03 10.77 -20.25
CA HIS A 80 15.18 12.07 -20.90
C HIS A 80 16.39 12.87 -20.41
N GLN A 81 17.34 12.24 -19.73
CA GLN A 81 18.48 12.93 -19.12
C GLN A 81 19.53 13.49 -20.11
N ASN A 82 19.44 13.20 -21.40
CA ASN A 82 20.47 13.56 -22.40
C ASN A 82 20.21 14.89 -23.15
N GLY A 83 19.32 15.77 -22.65
CA GLY A 83 19.01 17.07 -23.26
C GLY A 83 19.56 18.28 -22.49
N ASP A 84 19.33 19.50 -23.01
CA ASP A 84 19.83 20.77 -22.44
C ASP A 84 19.42 21.02 -20.97
N CYS A 85 18.36 20.36 -20.50
CA CYS A 85 17.87 20.42 -19.12
C CYS A 85 18.28 19.21 -18.25
N ALA A 86 19.35 18.49 -18.61
CA ALA A 86 19.79 17.23 -17.98
C ALA A 86 19.79 17.25 -16.44
N ASN A 87 20.34 18.29 -15.82
CA ASN A 87 20.46 18.39 -14.37
C ASN A 87 19.11 18.44 -13.63
N SER A 88 18.11 19.11 -14.22
CA SER A 88 16.78 19.22 -13.61
C SER A 88 16.01 17.89 -13.67
N TRP A 89 16.12 17.18 -14.80
CA TRP A 89 15.50 15.85 -14.98
C TRP A 89 16.11 14.79 -14.05
N ILE A 90 17.43 14.83 -13.84
CA ILE A 90 18.10 13.92 -12.90
C ILE A 90 17.64 14.18 -11.46
N ALA A 91 17.58 15.45 -11.04
CA ALA A 91 17.10 15.82 -9.70
C ALA A 91 15.64 15.38 -9.47
N ALA A 92 14.74 15.65 -10.43
CA ALA A 92 13.35 15.21 -10.38
C ALA A 92 13.25 13.68 -10.31
N GLY A 93 14.04 12.96 -11.11
CA GLY A 93 14.11 11.51 -11.11
C GLY A 93 14.51 10.92 -9.75
N HIS A 94 15.48 11.53 -9.06
CA HIS A 94 15.90 11.12 -7.72
C HIS A 94 14.82 11.35 -6.66
N VAL A 95 14.18 12.52 -6.65
CA VAL A 95 13.09 12.85 -5.72
C VAL A 95 11.91 11.90 -5.89
N MET A 96 11.52 11.61 -7.13
CA MET A 96 10.43 10.67 -7.43
C MET A 96 10.78 9.24 -7.02
N ASN A 97 12.03 8.80 -7.25
CA ASN A 97 12.47 7.48 -6.83
C ASN A 97 12.45 7.33 -5.31
N PHE A 98 13.01 8.32 -4.59
CA PHE A 98 13.02 8.32 -3.14
C PHE A 98 11.60 8.30 -2.56
N THR A 99 10.70 9.13 -3.11
CA THR A 99 9.28 9.15 -2.74
C THR A 99 8.62 7.78 -2.97
N SER A 100 8.89 7.14 -4.11
CA SER A 100 8.39 5.79 -4.42
C SER A 100 8.85 4.76 -3.39
N VAL A 101 10.14 4.78 -3.03
CA VAL A 101 10.70 3.87 -2.02
C VAL A 101 10.03 4.10 -0.65
N ALA A 102 9.90 5.36 -0.22
CA ALA A 102 9.26 5.69 1.05
C ALA A 102 7.80 5.22 1.11
N LEU A 103 7.03 5.43 0.04
CA LEU A 103 5.65 4.94 -0.07
C LEU A 103 5.58 3.40 -0.10
N GLY A 104 6.50 2.75 -0.81
CA GLY A 104 6.59 1.28 -0.82
C GLY A 104 6.84 0.70 0.58
N VAL A 105 7.78 1.26 1.33
CA VAL A 105 8.06 0.87 2.72
C VAL A 105 6.85 1.15 3.62
N ALA A 106 6.23 2.32 3.49
CA ALA A 106 5.02 2.66 4.24
C ALA A 106 3.86 1.69 3.96
N SER A 107 3.71 1.23 2.71
CA SER A 107 2.70 0.23 2.33
C SER A 107 2.91 -1.12 3.03
N PHE A 108 4.14 -1.61 3.10
CA PHE A 108 4.44 -2.83 3.85
C PHE A 108 4.25 -2.64 5.36
N GLY A 109 4.67 -1.51 5.92
CA GLY A 109 4.41 -1.19 7.32
C GLY A 109 2.92 -1.17 7.64
N GLY A 110 2.12 -0.56 6.76
CA GLY A 110 0.67 -0.52 6.88
C GLY A 110 0.01 -1.89 6.75
N PHE A 111 0.53 -2.80 5.93
CA PHE A 111 0.06 -4.20 5.88
C PHE A 111 0.18 -4.89 7.24
N PHE A 112 1.37 -4.83 7.87
CA PHE A 112 1.57 -5.43 9.19
C PHE A 112 0.73 -4.76 10.28
N TRP A 113 0.63 -3.43 10.25
CA TRP A 113 -0.19 -2.66 11.20
C TRP A 113 -1.68 -2.98 11.07
N GLY A 114 -2.21 -3.02 9.84
CA GLY A 114 -3.60 -3.38 9.56
C GLY A 114 -3.91 -4.80 10.00
N GLY A 115 -3.00 -5.75 9.73
CA GLY A 115 -3.11 -7.13 10.20
C GLY A 115 -3.15 -7.23 11.73
N TYR A 116 -2.28 -6.50 12.42
CA TYR A 116 -2.27 -6.45 13.88
C TYR A 116 -3.57 -5.88 14.46
N MET A 117 -4.11 -4.82 13.86
CA MET A 117 -5.38 -4.23 14.29
C MET A 117 -6.56 -5.17 14.05
N ALA A 118 -6.59 -5.87 12.92
CA ALA A 118 -7.61 -6.88 12.64
C ALA A 118 -7.54 -8.01 13.68
N TYR A 119 -6.34 -8.52 13.97
CA TYR A 119 -6.12 -9.55 14.98
C TYR A 119 -6.59 -9.10 16.36
N ARG A 120 -6.18 -7.91 16.82
CA ARG A 120 -6.60 -7.35 18.11
C ARG A 120 -8.11 -7.19 18.22
N SER A 121 -8.77 -6.82 17.14
CA SER A 121 -10.22 -6.63 17.12
C SER A 121 -10.96 -7.96 17.23
N LEU A 122 -10.41 -9.02 16.61
CA LEU A 122 -10.99 -10.36 16.66
C LEU A 122 -10.82 -11.03 18.03
N ILE A 123 -9.71 -10.80 18.74
CA ILE A 123 -9.49 -11.36 20.09
C ILE A 123 -10.14 -10.55 21.21
N ALA A 124 -10.56 -9.31 20.93
CA ALA A 124 -11.26 -8.45 21.89
C ALA A 124 -12.79 -8.67 21.90
N MET A 125 -13.27 -9.69 21.18
CA MET A 125 -14.64 -10.21 21.23
C MET A 125 -14.90 -11.03 22.49
#